data_AF-A0AAW4FEI2-F1
#
_entry.id   AF-A0AAW4FEI2-F1
#
_cell.length_a   1.000
_cell.length_b   1.000
_cell.length_c   1.000
_cell.angle_alpha   90.00
_cell.angle_beta   90.00
_cell.angle_gamma   90.00
#
_symmetry.space_group_name_H-M   'P 1'
#
loop_
_entity.id
_entity.type
_entity.pdbx_description
1 polymer ?
#
loop_
_entity_poly.entity_id
_entity_poly.type
_entity_poly.pdbx_seq_one_letter_code
_entity_poly.pdbx_strand_id
1 'polypeptide(L)'
;MNERELSIIRALGEEFSAVLADLQRTFEGKIAAQAQTFEEKLASLSVVLQKCVTGDDVRPMLEKMVKEAVSHIPVPRDGRDYDPEVLQKAVNDAVANIPQPADGKSLTPDDVRPMLEQMVKEAVSHIPVPRDGRDYDPDVLQKAVLDAVSALPAPQDGRDATALEILPAIDDQKSFPRGTYATHQGGLWRAYEKTHGMR
;
A
#
# COMPACT_ATOMS: atom_id res chain seq x y z
N MET A 1 -102.02 75.62 -22.16
CA MET A 1 -101.87 74.93 -20.87
C MET A 1 -102.29 75.92 -19.79
N ASN A 2 -103.35 75.61 -19.06
CA ASN A 2 -103.98 76.56 -18.12
C ASN A 2 -103.35 76.44 -16.73
N GLU A 3 -103.43 77.48 -15.88
CA GLU A 3 -102.87 77.48 -14.51
C GLU A 3 -103.34 76.28 -13.67
N ARG A 4 -104.58 75.83 -13.88
CA ARG A 4 -105.15 74.64 -13.24
C ARG A 4 -104.40 73.35 -13.61
N GLU A 5 -103.96 73.21 -14.86
CA GLU A 5 -103.23 72.03 -15.32
C GLU A 5 -101.82 71.99 -14.75
N LEU A 6 -101.15 73.15 -14.68
CA LEU A 6 -99.85 73.31 -14.02
C LEU A 6 -99.90 72.98 -12.53
N SER A 7 -100.95 73.42 -11.82
CA SER A 7 -101.15 73.11 -10.41
C SER A 7 -101.36 71.61 -10.17
N ILE A 8 -102.09 70.92 -11.05
CA ILE A 8 -102.32 69.48 -10.93
C ILE A 8 -101.03 68.70 -11.17
N ILE A 9 -100.24 69.08 -12.18
CA ILE A 9 -98.95 68.44 -12.46
C ILE A 9 -97.98 68.62 -11.29
N ARG A 10 -97.95 69.81 -10.67
CA ARG A 10 -97.12 70.07 -9.50
C ARG A 10 -97.55 69.24 -8.30
N ALA A 11 -98.86 69.18 -8.00
CA ALA A 11 -99.40 68.36 -6.92
C ALA A 11 -99.08 66.88 -7.16
N LEU A 12 -99.30 66.37 -8.38
CA LEU A 12 -98.94 65.00 -8.75
C LEU A 12 -97.44 64.74 -8.57
N GLY A 13 -96.57 65.66 -9.01
CA GLY A 13 -95.13 65.53 -8.85
C GLY A 13 -94.68 65.46 -7.39
N GLU A 14 -95.33 66.19 -6.50
CA GLU A 14 -95.09 66.16 -5.06
C GLU A 14 -95.51 64.81 -4.45
N GLU A 15 -96.69 64.31 -4.82
CA GLU A 15 -97.17 62.97 -4.42
C GLU A 15 -96.25 61.85 -4.92
N PHE A 16 -95.80 61.90 -6.18
CA PHE A 16 -94.84 60.93 -6.72
C PHE A 16 -93.50 61.00 -6.00
N SER A 17 -93.01 62.19 -5.67
CA SER A 17 -91.77 62.35 -4.91
C SER A 17 -91.89 61.78 -3.50
N ALA A 18 -93.05 61.96 -2.84
CA ALA A 18 -93.32 61.37 -1.54
C ALA A 18 -93.33 59.84 -1.59
N VAL A 19 -94.02 59.26 -2.59
CA VAL A 19 -94.05 57.80 -2.80
C VAL A 19 -92.66 57.23 -3.09
N LEU A 20 -91.83 57.92 -3.88
CA LEU A 20 -90.46 57.49 -4.15
C LEU A 20 -89.57 57.56 -2.90
N ALA A 21 -89.72 58.60 -2.07
CA ALA A 21 -88.99 58.72 -0.82
C ALA A 21 -89.39 57.60 0.18
N ASP A 22 -90.67 57.25 0.24
CA ASP A 22 -91.14 56.13 1.06
C ASP A 22 -90.67 54.78 0.52
N LEU A 23 -90.66 54.59 -0.81
CA LEU A 23 -90.09 53.39 -1.42
C LEU A 23 -88.60 53.25 -1.12
N GLN A 24 -87.84 54.35 -1.23
CA GLN A 24 -86.42 54.36 -0.90
C GLN A 24 -86.19 54.02 0.58
N ARG A 25 -86.93 54.65 1.50
CA ARG A 25 -86.85 54.33 2.94
C ARG A 25 -87.20 52.88 3.25
N THR A 26 -88.25 52.34 2.63
CA THR A 26 -88.63 50.93 2.84
C THR A 26 -87.58 49.98 2.27
N PHE A 27 -86.96 50.32 1.14
CA PHE A 27 -85.88 49.53 0.56
C PHE A 27 -84.62 49.56 1.45
N GLU A 28 -84.17 50.74 1.86
CA GLU A 28 -83.04 50.90 2.77
C GLU A 28 -83.29 50.18 4.11
N GLY A 29 -84.50 50.29 4.66
CA GLY A 29 -84.91 49.57 5.87
C GLY A 29 -84.86 48.05 5.69
N LYS A 30 -85.31 47.52 4.55
CA LYS A 30 -85.23 46.08 4.24
C LYS A 30 -83.78 45.62 4.07
N ILE A 31 -82.93 46.40 3.42
CA ILE A 31 -81.49 46.09 3.26
C ILE A 31 -80.81 46.07 4.63
N ALA A 32 -81.06 47.06 5.48
CA ALA A 32 -80.50 47.11 6.83
C ALA A 32 -80.95 45.92 7.69
N ALA A 33 -82.25 45.60 7.68
CA ALA A 33 -82.78 44.45 8.38
C ALA A 33 -82.17 43.13 7.87
N GLN A 34 -82.04 42.98 6.55
CA GLN A 34 -81.43 41.79 5.95
C GLN A 34 -79.95 41.67 6.33
N ALA A 35 -79.18 42.77 6.32
CA ALA A 35 -77.79 42.78 6.76
C ALA A 35 -77.66 42.33 8.22
N GLN A 36 -78.51 42.84 9.11
CA GLN A 36 -78.55 42.44 10.51
C GLN A 36 -78.86 40.94 10.66
N THR A 37 -79.84 40.41 9.92
CA THR A 37 -80.14 38.95 9.98
C THR A 37 -78.99 38.09 9.45
N PHE A 38 -78.20 38.58 8.49
CA PHE A 38 -77.00 37.88 8.02
C PHE A 38 -75.91 37.89 9.08
N GLU A 39 -75.66 39.02 9.74
CA GLU A 39 -74.70 39.09 10.83
C GLU A 39 -75.06 38.16 11.99
N GLU A 40 -76.34 38.10 12.37
CA GLU A 40 -76.82 37.16 13.41
C GLU A 40 -76.65 35.69 12.98
N LYS A 41 -76.92 35.38 11.71
CA LYS A 41 -76.69 34.04 11.15
C LYS A 41 -75.21 33.67 11.12
N LEU A 42 -74.33 34.62 10.77
CA LEU A 42 -72.89 34.41 10.78
C LEU A 42 -72.36 34.23 12.21
N ALA A 43 -72.82 35.04 13.15
CA ALA A 43 -72.46 34.92 14.55
C ALA A 43 -72.92 33.57 15.15
N SER A 44 -74.16 33.17 14.88
CA SER A 44 -74.67 31.87 15.34
C SER A 44 -73.93 30.69 14.70
N LEU A 45 -73.65 30.75 13.39
CA LEU A 45 -72.86 29.72 12.71
C LEU A 45 -71.43 29.64 13.25
N SER A 46 -70.79 30.78 13.53
CA SER A 46 -69.45 30.82 14.13
C SER A 46 -69.43 30.12 15.49
N VAL A 47 -70.44 30.36 16.33
CA VAL A 47 -70.55 29.71 17.65
C VAL A 47 -70.77 28.20 17.50
N VAL A 48 -71.56 27.76 16.51
CA VAL A 48 -71.76 26.34 16.23
C VAL A 48 -70.45 25.67 15.80
N LEU A 49 -69.71 26.28 14.87
CA LEU A 49 -68.43 25.76 14.40
C LEU A 49 -67.37 25.69 15.51
N GLN A 50 -67.36 26.65 16.43
CA GLN A 50 -66.46 26.61 17.60
C GLN A 50 -66.83 25.50 18.60
N LYS A 51 -68.08 25.04 18.60
CA LYS A 51 -68.56 23.91 19.40
C LYS A 51 -68.46 22.56 18.68
N CYS A 52 -68.18 22.56 17.38
CA CYS A 52 -67.96 21.32 16.64
C CYS A 52 -66.64 20.68 17.12
N VAL A 53 -66.69 19.37 17.32
CA VAL A 53 -65.54 18.53 17.67
C VAL A 53 -64.48 18.70 16.57
N THR A 54 -63.34 19.24 16.94
CA THR A 54 -62.16 19.36 16.08
C THR A 54 -61.40 18.03 16.05
N GLY A 55 -60.53 17.84 15.05
CA GLY A 55 -59.69 16.64 14.97
C GLY A 55 -58.83 16.41 16.22
N ASP A 56 -58.53 17.47 16.98
CA ASP A 56 -57.78 17.40 18.23
C ASP A 56 -58.62 16.86 19.40
N ASP A 57 -59.94 17.03 19.37
CA ASP A 57 -60.86 16.50 20.39
C ASP A 57 -61.05 14.97 20.27
N VAL A 58 -60.97 14.42 19.05
CA VAL A 58 -61.10 12.97 18.78
C VAL A 58 -59.79 12.20 18.87
N ARG A 59 -58.64 12.88 18.73
CA ARG A 59 -57.30 12.28 18.86
C ARG A 59 -57.11 11.47 20.16
N PRO A 60 -57.40 12.00 21.37
CA PRO A 60 -57.18 11.24 22.60
C PRO A 60 -58.08 10.00 22.69
N MET A 61 -59.29 10.04 22.13
CA MET A 61 -60.18 8.88 22.08
C MET A 61 -59.62 7.80 21.15
N LEU A 62 -59.15 8.19 19.96
CA LEU A 62 -58.54 7.29 18.99
C LEU A 62 -57.24 6.66 19.54
N GLU A 63 -56.39 7.45 20.19
CA GLU A 63 -55.16 6.94 20.82
C GLU A 63 -55.47 5.89 21.89
N LYS A 64 -56.50 6.12 22.71
CA LYS A 64 -56.94 5.14 23.71
C LYS A 64 -57.43 3.85 23.06
N MET A 65 -58.28 3.94 22.03
CA MET A 65 -58.78 2.77 21.31
C MET A 65 -57.66 1.97 20.62
N VAL A 66 -56.70 2.68 19.99
CA VAL A 66 -55.55 2.04 19.33
C VAL A 66 -54.68 1.34 20.36
N LYS A 67 -54.39 1.98 21.49
CA LYS A 67 -53.57 1.39 22.56
C LYS A 67 -54.22 0.12 23.14
N GLU A 68 -55.53 0.16 23.34
CA GLU A 68 -56.31 -1.00 23.79
C GLU A 68 -56.29 -2.12 22.74
N ALA A 69 -56.50 -1.82 21.46
CA ALA A 69 -56.43 -2.83 20.40
C ALA A 69 -55.03 -3.46 20.31
N VAL A 70 -53.97 -2.65 20.40
CA VAL A 70 -52.58 -3.13 20.33
C VAL A 70 -52.21 -4.00 21.53
N SER A 71 -52.74 -3.74 22.73
CA SER A 71 -52.46 -4.61 23.89
C SER A 71 -53.04 -6.01 23.77
N HIS A 72 -54.01 -6.24 22.88
CA HIS A 72 -54.58 -7.55 22.61
C HIS A 72 -53.80 -8.34 21.56
N ILE A 73 -52.83 -7.72 20.87
CA ILE A 73 -51.95 -8.43 19.96
C ILE A 73 -50.93 -9.22 20.80
N PRO A 74 -50.90 -10.56 20.71
CA PRO A 74 -49.90 -11.34 21.42
C PRO A 74 -48.50 -10.93 20.93
N VAL A 75 -47.59 -10.71 21.86
CA VAL A 75 -46.18 -10.41 21.54
C VAL A 75 -45.63 -11.59 20.73
N PRO A 76 -44.92 -11.36 19.61
CA PRO A 76 -44.22 -12.42 18.91
C PRO A 76 -43.36 -13.20 19.90
N ARG A 77 -43.46 -14.53 19.90
CA ARG A 77 -42.58 -15.34 20.72
C ARG A 77 -41.15 -15.04 20.32
N ASP A 78 -40.32 -14.65 21.28
CA ASP A 78 -38.87 -14.59 21.08
C ASP A 78 -38.43 -15.93 20.50
N GLY A 79 -37.65 -15.91 19.41
CA GLY A 79 -37.17 -17.09 18.67
C GLY A 79 -36.21 -18.01 19.43
N ARG A 80 -36.37 -18.13 20.76
CA ARG A 80 -35.75 -19.13 21.63
C ARG A 80 -36.47 -20.47 21.61
N ASP A 81 -37.22 -20.75 20.55
CA ASP A 81 -37.87 -22.06 20.36
C ASP A 81 -36.84 -23.18 20.11
N TYR A 82 -35.55 -22.85 20.03
CA TYR A 82 -34.46 -23.80 19.84
C TYR A 82 -33.50 -23.81 21.04
N ASP A 83 -33.38 -24.98 21.66
CA ASP A 83 -32.38 -25.27 22.68
C ASP A 83 -30.97 -25.22 22.03
N PRO A 84 -30.03 -24.41 22.55
CA PRO A 84 -28.66 -24.34 22.02
C PRO A 84 -27.95 -25.69 22.00
N GLU A 85 -28.28 -26.62 22.90
CA GLU A 85 -27.67 -27.96 22.92
C GLU A 85 -28.16 -28.80 21.73
N VAL A 86 -29.44 -28.67 21.35
CA VAL A 86 -30.01 -29.36 20.19
C VAL A 86 -29.40 -28.83 18.90
N LEU A 87 -29.22 -27.50 18.80
CA LEU A 87 -28.55 -26.87 17.67
C LEU A 87 -27.09 -27.30 17.55
N GLN A 88 -26.35 -27.31 18.67
CA GLN A 88 -24.95 -27.73 18.67
C GLN A 88 -24.80 -29.18 18.24
N LYS A 89 -25.68 -30.07 18.72
CA LYS A 89 -25.70 -31.47 18.30
C LYS A 89 -26.01 -31.61 16.80
N ALA A 90 -27.04 -30.94 16.31
CA ALA A 90 -27.41 -30.99 14.90
C ALA A 90 -26.29 -30.47 13.97
N VAL A 91 -25.58 -29.42 14.38
CA VAL A 91 -24.43 -28.90 13.65
C VAL A 91 -23.27 -29.90 13.66
N ASN A 92 -22.94 -30.47 14.81
CA ASN A 92 -21.85 -31.45 14.91
C ASN A 92 -22.14 -32.71 14.09
N ASP A 93 -23.39 -33.19 14.12
CA ASP A 93 -23.82 -34.35 13.31
C ASP A 93 -23.74 -34.03 11.81
N ALA A 94 -24.13 -32.82 11.38
CA ALA A 94 -24.01 -32.41 9.99
C ALA A 94 -22.54 -32.28 9.54
N VAL A 95 -21.67 -31.72 10.39
CA VAL A 95 -20.23 -31.57 10.11
C VAL A 95 -19.53 -32.92 10.04
N ALA A 96 -19.89 -33.87 10.90
CA ALA A 96 -19.32 -35.23 10.87
C ALA A 96 -19.68 -36.01 9.59
N ASN A 97 -20.78 -35.65 8.93
CA ASN A 97 -21.20 -36.28 7.67
C ASN A 97 -20.54 -35.69 6.42
N ILE A 98 -19.71 -34.63 6.56
CA ILE A 98 -18.97 -34.06 5.43
C ILE A 98 -17.83 -35.03 5.06
N PRO A 99 -17.76 -35.53 3.81
CA PRO A 99 -16.65 -36.37 3.37
C PRO A 99 -15.33 -35.61 3.50
N GLN A 100 -14.30 -36.27 4.04
CA GLN A 100 -12.98 -35.66 4.09
C GLN A 100 -12.48 -35.38 2.66
N PRO A 101 -11.89 -34.20 2.39
CA PRO A 101 -11.23 -33.94 1.13
C PRO A 101 -10.19 -35.03 0.87
N ALA A 102 -10.19 -35.61 -0.33
CA ALA A 102 -9.15 -36.56 -0.70
C ALA A 102 -7.82 -35.81 -0.70
N ASP A 103 -6.85 -36.30 0.08
CA ASP A 103 -5.49 -35.77 0.05
C ASP A 103 -4.96 -35.80 -1.38
N GLY A 104 -4.65 -34.63 -1.93
CA GLY A 104 -4.03 -34.53 -3.25
C GLY A 104 -2.67 -35.23 -3.21
N LYS A 105 -2.39 -36.10 -4.18
CA LYS A 105 -1.06 -36.69 -4.34
C LYS A 105 -0.02 -35.57 -4.51
N SER A 106 0.82 -35.39 -3.49
CA SER A 106 1.98 -34.51 -3.58
C SER A 106 3.00 -35.14 -4.54
N LEU A 107 3.49 -34.36 -5.50
CA LEU A 107 4.58 -34.79 -6.37
C LEU A 107 5.81 -35.08 -5.51
N THR A 108 6.34 -36.29 -5.64
CA THR A 108 7.57 -36.73 -4.99
C THR A 108 8.77 -36.29 -5.83
N PRO A 109 9.97 -36.17 -5.22
CA PRO A 109 11.21 -35.91 -5.97
C PRO A 109 11.46 -36.93 -7.10
N ASP A 110 10.97 -38.15 -6.96
CA ASP A 110 11.09 -39.19 -7.99
C ASP A 110 10.16 -38.95 -9.19
N ASP A 111 9.04 -38.24 -9.00
CA ASP A 111 8.15 -37.85 -10.10
C ASP A 111 8.77 -36.75 -10.99
N VAL A 112 9.66 -35.92 -10.45
CA VAL A 112 10.30 -34.80 -11.18
C VAL A 112 11.70 -35.13 -11.71
N ARG A 113 12.35 -36.17 -11.18
CA ARG A 113 13.68 -36.63 -11.59
C ARG A 113 13.82 -36.86 -13.11
N PRO A 114 12.93 -37.59 -13.81
CA PRO A 114 13.13 -37.86 -15.23
C PRO A 114 13.09 -36.59 -16.08
N MET A 115 12.23 -35.62 -15.71
CA MET A 115 12.14 -34.34 -16.40
C MET A 115 13.40 -33.50 -16.18
N LEU A 116 13.92 -33.46 -14.95
CA LEU A 116 15.15 -32.75 -14.62
C LEU A 116 16.38 -33.36 -15.30
N GLU A 117 16.49 -34.69 -15.34
CA GLU A 117 17.57 -35.38 -16.04
C GLU A 117 17.56 -35.07 -17.54
N GLN A 118 16.38 -35.04 -18.15
CA GLN A 118 16.23 -34.68 -19.57
C GLN A 118 16.67 -33.22 -19.82
N MET A 119 16.19 -32.28 -18.99
CA MET A 119 16.56 -30.86 -19.11
C MET A 119 18.06 -30.63 -18.90
N VAL A 120 18.67 -31.28 -17.91
CA VAL A 120 20.10 -31.17 -17.62
C VAL A 120 20.93 -31.74 -18.77
N LYS A 121 20.54 -32.90 -19.32
CA LYS A 121 21.24 -33.51 -20.45
C LYS A 121 21.17 -32.62 -21.70
N GLU A 122 20.03 -32.01 -21.97
CA GLU A 122 19.86 -31.05 -23.06
C GLU A 122 20.69 -29.79 -22.84
N ALA A 123 20.70 -29.22 -21.63
CA ALA A 123 21.51 -28.04 -21.34
C ALA A 123 23.02 -28.32 -21.46
N VAL A 124 23.48 -29.48 -21.00
CA VAL A 124 24.90 -29.86 -21.03
C VAL A 124 25.39 -30.13 -22.45
N SER A 125 24.55 -30.64 -23.36
CA SER A 125 24.96 -30.84 -24.76
C SER A 125 25.23 -29.54 -25.51
N HIS A 126 24.69 -28.41 -25.04
CA HIS A 126 24.92 -27.09 -25.61
C HIS A 126 26.17 -26.40 -25.05
N ILE A 127 26.82 -26.97 -24.03
CA ILE A 127 28.09 -26.45 -23.52
C ILE A 127 29.19 -26.83 -24.52
N PRO A 128 29.86 -25.86 -25.17
CA PRO A 128 30.95 -26.17 -26.08
C PRO A 128 32.08 -26.85 -25.29
N VAL A 129 32.64 -27.92 -25.87
CA VAL A 129 33.79 -28.61 -25.27
C VAL A 129 34.97 -27.64 -25.11
N PRO A 130 35.68 -27.67 -23.96
CA PRO A 130 36.92 -26.92 -23.80
C PRO A 130 37.87 -27.26 -24.94
N ARG A 131 38.53 -26.25 -25.51
CA ARG A 131 39.60 -26.50 -26.46
C ARG A 131 40.74 -27.16 -25.71
N ASP A 132 41.12 -28.36 -26.12
CA ASP A 132 42.36 -28.97 -25.64
C ASP A 132 43.52 -28.00 -25.89
N GLY A 133 44.33 -27.79 -24.84
CA GLY A 133 45.51 -26.94 -24.91
C GLY A 133 46.40 -27.45 -26.04
N ARG A 134 46.77 -26.56 -26.95
CA ARG A 134 47.70 -26.90 -28.03
C ARG A 134 49.06 -27.10 -27.38
N ASP A 135 49.45 -28.35 -27.12
CA ASP A 135 50.78 -28.66 -26.64
C ASP A 135 51.82 -28.06 -27.60
N TYR A 136 52.83 -27.39 -27.06
CA TYR A 136 53.83 -26.69 -27.85
C TYR A 136 54.61 -27.67 -28.72
N ASP A 137 54.82 -27.32 -29.99
CA ASP A 137 55.60 -28.09 -30.93
C ASP A 137 57.03 -28.29 -30.40
N PRO A 138 57.50 -29.54 -30.22
CA PRO A 138 58.81 -29.83 -29.63
C PRO A 138 59.95 -29.15 -30.40
N ASP A 139 59.81 -28.93 -31.70
CA ASP A 139 60.84 -28.29 -32.53
C ASP A 139 60.98 -26.80 -32.20
N VAL A 140 59.85 -26.13 -31.91
CA VAL A 140 59.83 -24.72 -31.48
C VAL A 140 60.47 -24.58 -30.09
N LEU A 141 60.15 -25.51 -29.19
CA LEU A 141 60.71 -25.52 -27.85
C LEU A 141 62.22 -25.75 -27.88
N GLN A 142 62.68 -26.70 -28.69
CA GLN A 142 64.10 -27.02 -28.84
C GLN A 142 64.88 -25.82 -29.38
N LYS A 143 64.34 -25.12 -30.38
CA LYS A 143 64.97 -23.89 -30.91
C LYS A 143 65.07 -22.79 -29.84
N ALA A 144 63.99 -22.56 -29.08
CA ALA A 144 63.97 -21.53 -28.04
C ALA A 144 65.01 -21.82 -26.94
N VAL A 145 65.16 -23.09 -26.56
CA VAL A 145 66.18 -23.52 -25.60
C VAL A 145 67.58 -23.31 -26.14
N LEU A 146 67.83 -23.67 -27.40
CA LEU A 146 69.15 -23.51 -28.02
C LEU A 146 69.57 -22.04 -28.10
N ASP A 147 68.64 -21.17 -28.50
CA ASP A 147 68.84 -19.72 -28.55
C ASP A 147 69.19 -19.19 -27.15
N ALA A 148 68.44 -19.60 -26.12
CA ALA A 148 68.69 -19.18 -24.74
C ALA A 148 70.05 -19.64 -24.21
N VAL A 149 70.46 -20.87 -24.50
CA VAL A 149 71.77 -21.41 -24.05
C VAL A 149 72.92 -20.70 -24.75
N SER A 150 72.77 -20.37 -26.04
CA SER A 150 73.80 -19.64 -26.79
C SER A 150 74.04 -18.20 -26.28
N ALA A 151 73.04 -17.61 -25.63
CA ALA A 151 73.12 -16.26 -25.09
C ALA A 151 73.86 -16.18 -23.74
N LEU A 152 74.30 -17.29 -23.17
CA LEU A 152 75.04 -17.29 -21.90
C LEU A 152 76.48 -16.78 -22.11
N PRO A 153 76.99 -15.90 -21.22
CA PRO A 153 78.37 -15.42 -21.30
C PRO A 153 79.36 -16.55 -21.04
N ALA A 154 80.54 -16.49 -21.68
CA ALA A 154 81.60 -17.46 -21.45
C ALA A 154 82.05 -17.46 -19.97
N PRO A 155 82.37 -18.63 -19.39
CA PRO A 155 82.93 -18.70 -18.05
C PRO A 155 84.25 -17.93 -17.98
N GLN A 156 84.48 -17.20 -16.89
CA GLN A 156 85.76 -16.54 -16.65
C GLN A 156 86.67 -17.47 -15.85
N ASP A 157 87.93 -17.56 -16.25
CA ASP A 157 88.94 -18.34 -15.53
C ASP A 157 89.30 -17.67 -14.19
N GLY A 158 89.52 -18.47 -13.15
CA GLY A 158 89.90 -18.00 -11.82
C GLY A 158 91.33 -17.46 -11.76
N ARG A 159 91.65 -16.56 -10.81
CA ARG A 159 93.03 -16.02 -10.66
C ARG A 159 94.01 -17.12 -10.25
N ASP A 160 95.05 -17.33 -11.05
CA ASP A 160 96.10 -18.33 -10.80
C ASP A 160 96.97 -18.03 -9.56
N ALA A 161 97.38 -19.10 -8.86
CA ALA A 161 98.19 -19.02 -7.65
C ALA A 161 99.63 -18.49 -7.88
N THR A 162 100.10 -18.46 -9.12
CA THR A 162 101.43 -17.94 -9.51
C THR A 162 101.54 -16.42 -9.40
N ALA A 163 100.41 -15.70 -9.30
CA ALA A 163 100.40 -14.25 -9.10
C ALA A 163 100.64 -13.83 -7.64
N LEU A 164 100.85 -14.78 -6.71
CA LEU A 164 101.12 -14.49 -5.30
C LEU A 164 102.60 -14.19 -5.08
N GLU A 165 102.93 -12.93 -4.79
CA GLU A 165 104.27 -12.53 -4.34
C GLU A 165 104.45 -12.85 -2.85
N ILE A 166 105.42 -13.72 -2.53
CA ILE A 166 105.75 -14.09 -1.15
C ILE A 166 107.04 -13.39 -0.74
N LEU A 167 106.97 -12.57 0.30
CA LEU A 167 108.13 -11.90 0.88
C LEU A 167 108.96 -12.87 1.73
N PRO A 168 110.31 -12.81 1.69
CA PRO A 168 111.17 -13.77 2.38
C PRO A 168 111.22 -13.61 3.92
N ALA A 169 110.91 -12.43 4.45
CA ALA A 169 110.83 -12.16 5.88
C ALA A 169 109.82 -11.04 6.17
N ILE A 170 109.19 -11.05 7.35
CA ILE A 170 108.45 -9.89 7.86
C ILE A 170 109.45 -8.93 8.51
N ASP A 171 109.39 -7.66 8.12
CA ASP A 171 110.11 -6.57 8.79
C ASP A 171 109.17 -5.94 9.83
N ASP A 172 109.51 -6.08 11.11
CA ASP A 172 108.71 -5.61 12.24
C ASP A 172 108.55 -4.09 12.29
N GLN A 173 109.38 -3.33 11.58
CA GLN A 173 109.22 -1.87 11.49
C GLN A 173 108.35 -1.44 10.31
N LYS A 174 107.94 -2.36 9.43
CA LYS A 174 107.20 -2.06 8.19
C LYS A 174 105.74 -2.48 8.27
N SER A 175 104.89 -1.71 7.59
CA SER A 175 103.47 -1.98 7.40
C SER A 175 103.21 -2.64 6.05
N PHE A 176 102.41 -3.71 6.00
CA PHE A 176 102.08 -4.46 4.79
C PHE A 176 100.58 -4.39 4.46
N PRO A 177 100.17 -4.27 3.19
CA PRO A 177 98.75 -4.22 2.81
C PRO A 177 98.05 -5.57 2.97
N ARG A 178 96.72 -5.54 3.03
CA ARG A 178 95.88 -6.75 3.04
C ARG A 178 96.16 -7.61 1.82
N GLY A 179 96.33 -8.92 2.04
CA GLY A 179 96.62 -9.90 1.00
C GLY A 179 98.11 -10.16 0.77
N THR A 180 99.00 -9.48 1.50
CA THR A 180 100.45 -9.76 1.45
C THR A 180 100.75 -11.12 2.06
N TYR A 181 101.61 -11.90 1.39
CA TYR A 181 102.15 -13.16 1.91
C TYR A 181 103.63 -12.99 2.24
N ALA A 182 104.07 -13.50 3.39
CA ALA A 182 105.46 -13.41 3.83
C ALA A 182 105.86 -14.61 4.68
N THR A 183 107.12 -15.05 4.63
CA THR A 183 107.63 -16.07 5.54
C THR A 183 108.10 -15.46 6.86
N HIS A 184 107.69 -16.00 7.99
CA HIS A 184 108.12 -15.54 9.32
C HIS A 184 108.07 -16.69 10.34
N GLN A 185 109.12 -16.82 11.17
CA GLN A 185 109.29 -17.92 12.14
C GLN A 185 109.06 -19.32 11.55
N GLY A 186 109.50 -19.54 10.31
CA GLY A 186 109.40 -20.84 9.63
C GLY A 186 108.03 -21.17 9.01
N GLY A 187 107.05 -20.25 9.07
CA GLY A 187 105.73 -20.42 8.44
C GLY A 187 105.42 -19.35 7.38
N LEU A 188 104.42 -19.61 6.52
CA LEU A 188 103.85 -18.63 5.60
C LEU A 188 102.71 -17.86 6.29
N TRP A 189 102.84 -16.54 6.36
CA TRP A 189 101.86 -15.64 6.95
C TRP A 189 101.13 -14.87 5.86
N ARG A 190 99.83 -14.62 6.06
CA ARG A 190 99.02 -13.77 5.21
C ARG A 190 98.45 -12.62 6.02
N ALA A 191 98.65 -11.40 5.52
CA ALA A 191 97.99 -10.22 6.06
C ALA A 191 96.50 -10.25 5.71
N TYR A 192 95.62 -10.48 6.68
CA TYR A 192 94.17 -10.39 6.46
C TYR A 192 93.67 -8.94 6.40
N GLU A 193 94.47 -8.01 6.92
CA GLU A 193 94.25 -6.56 6.93
C GLU A 193 95.60 -5.84 6.83
N LYS A 194 95.61 -4.50 6.73
CA LYS A 194 96.85 -3.73 6.70
C LYS A 194 97.56 -3.79 8.06
N THR A 195 98.80 -4.29 8.10
CA THR A 195 99.60 -4.38 9.33
C THR A 195 100.26 -3.03 9.66
N HIS A 196 100.61 -2.81 10.92
CA HIS A 196 101.20 -1.55 11.41
C HIS A 196 102.49 -1.80 12.22
N GLY A 197 103.46 -2.53 11.65
CA GLY A 197 104.65 -2.98 12.37
C GLY A 197 104.34 -3.95 13.53
N MET A 198 105.32 -4.72 13.97
CA MET A 198 105.21 -5.62 15.11
C MET A 198 106.05 -5.01 16.24
N ARG A 199 105.41 -4.50 17.29
CA ARG A 199 106.09 -4.04 18.51
C ARG A 199 106.11 -5.15 19.54
#